data_AF-A0A553RF82-F1
#
_entry.id   AF-A0A553RF82-F1
#
_cell.length_a   1.000
_cell.length_b   1.000
_cell.length_c   1.000
_cell.angle_alpha   90.00
_cell.angle_beta   90.00
_cell.angle_gamma   90.00
#
_symmetry.space_group_name_H-M   'P 1'
#
loop_
_entity.id
_entity.type
_entity.pdbx_description
1 polymer ?
#
loop_
_entity_poly.entity_id
_entity_poly.type
_entity_poly.pdbx_seq_one_letter_code
_entity_poly.pdbx_strand_id
1 'polypeptide(L)'
;MVMAEAHQAVAFQFTVGPDGIDLQLSHEALRQNGILNGVYPGSAPGYLLVMAGYLGRAHHIKVDPSLGLLAKLGNHIPISMRTVLKALLSWHGWMHASHGRMSWKIRLWLMLLKIFSGLQTPMLYSFQNSLPHLFVPSVKDTVKRYLESVRPLLSDEEHQRMQGLALDFQKNLGPKLQWYLKLKSWWATNY
;
A
#
# COMPACT_ATOMS: atom_id res chain seq x y z
N MET A 1 -50.26 -7.42 -27.55
CA MET A 1 -50.99 -6.46 -26.70
C MET A 1 -50.65 -6.81 -25.24
N VAL A 2 -49.42 -6.52 -24.80
CA VAL A 2 -49.08 -5.58 -23.72
C VAL A 2 -50.17 -5.40 -22.65
N MET A 3 -49.92 -5.96 -21.46
CA MET A 3 -50.15 -5.38 -20.12
C MET A 3 -49.31 -6.25 -19.15
N ALA A 4 -48.05 -5.90 -18.87
CA ALA A 4 -47.66 -5.04 -17.74
C ALA A 4 -48.03 -5.63 -16.36
N GLU A 5 -47.48 -6.81 -16.02
CA GLU A 5 -47.28 -7.17 -14.62
C GLU A 5 -46.17 -6.26 -14.07
N ALA A 6 -46.57 -5.22 -13.36
CA ALA A 6 -45.66 -4.42 -12.58
C ALA A 6 -45.09 -5.31 -11.49
N HIS A 7 -43.85 -5.76 -11.69
CA HIS A 7 -43.03 -6.41 -10.68
C HIS A 7 -42.98 -5.49 -9.45
N GLN A 8 -43.74 -5.84 -8.42
CA GLN A 8 -43.71 -5.18 -7.14
C GLN A 8 -42.41 -5.57 -6.44
N ALA A 9 -41.32 -4.85 -6.74
CA ALA A 9 -40.06 -4.95 -6.00
C ALA A 9 -40.23 -4.27 -4.63
N VAL A 10 -41.00 -4.90 -3.75
CA VAL A 10 -41.13 -4.45 -2.37
C VAL A 10 -39.91 -4.93 -1.61
N ALA A 11 -39.00 -4.02 -1.30
CA ALA A 11 -37.78 -4.34 -0.55
C ALA A 11 -38.04 -4.69 0.93
N PHE A 12 -39.25 -4.41 1.43
CA PHE A 12 -39.64 -4.60 2.83
C PHE A 12 -41.09 -5.08 2.94
N GLN A 13 -41.30 -6.31 3.37
CA GLN A 13 -42.63 -6.79 3.73
C GLN A 13 -42.70 -6.89 5.26
N PHE A 14 -43.64 -6.16 5.86
CA PHE A 14 -43.91 -6.24 7.30
C PHE A 14 -45.30 -6.87 7.49
N THR A 15 -45.39 -7.85 8.38
CA THR A 15 -46.68 -8.47 8.73
C THR A 15 -46.87 -8.31 10.23
N VAL A 16 -47.98 -7.71 10.63
CA VAL A 16 -48.30 -7.47 12.05
C VAL A 16 -49.25 -8.58 12.51
N GLY A 17 -48.79 -9.41 13.45
CA GLY A 17 -49.58 -10.45 14.11
C GLY A 17 -49.76 -10.15 15.60
N PRO A 18 -50.68 -10.83 16.29
CA PRO A 18 -51.02 -10.53 17.69
C PRO A 18 -49.89 -10.78 18.71
N ASP A 19 -48.81 -11.48 18.34
CA ASP A 19 -47.66 -11.74 19.22
C ASP A 19 -46.36 -11.00 18.81
N GLY A 20 -46.40 -10.12 17.80
CA GLY A 20 -45.26 -9.31 17.41
C GLY A 20 -45.20 -8.91 15.93
N ILE A 21 -44.19 -8.10 15.61
CA ILE A 21 -43.89 -7.62 14.24
C ILE A 21 -42.80 -8.52 13.66
N ASP A 22 -43.11 -9.24 12.59
CA ASP A 22 -42.12 -10.01 11.84
C ASP A 22 -41.63 -9.22 10.61
N LEU A 23 -40.31 -9.06 10.51
CA LEU A 23 -39.63 -8.26 9.49
C LEU A 23 -38.81 -9.19 8.61
N GLN A 24 -39.32 -9.49 7.41
CA GLN A 24 -38.59 -10.29 6.43
C GLN A 24 -37.89 -9.38 5.40
N LEU A 25 -36.56 -9.34 5.47
CA LEU A 25 -35.72 -8.68 4.48
C LEU A 25 -35.40 -9.63 3.33
N SER A 26 -35.90 -9.31 2.13
CA SER A 26 -35.53 -10.05 0.92
C SER A 26 -34.11 -9.71 0.48
N HIS A 27 -33.23 -10.70 0.53
CA HIS A 27 -31.81 -10.57 0.19
C HIS A 27 -31.59 -10.25 -1.30
N GLU A 28 -32.56 -10.56 -2.17
CA GLU A 28 -32.54 -10.26 -3.61
C GLU A 28 -32.87 -8.78 -3.90
N ALA A 29 -33.74 -8.16 -3.10
CA ALA A 29 -34.09 -6.74 -3.24
C ALA A 29 -32.96 -5.79 -2.83
N LEU A 30 -32.11 -6.20 -1.87
CA LEU A 30 -30.88 -5.50 -1.48
C LEU A 30 -29.81 -5.52 -2.58
N ARG A 31 -29.83 -6.53 -3.45
CA ARG A 31 -28.88 -6.66 -4.56
C ARG A 31 -29.34 -5.87 -5.80
N GLN A 32 -30.65 -5.68 -5.97
CA GLN A 32 -31.22 -4.87 -7.06
C GLN A 32 -31.28 -3.37 -6.73
N ASN A 33 -31.48 -2.98 -5.46
CA ASN A 33 -31.38 -1.58 -5.06
C ASN A 33 -29.90 -1.24 -4.83
N GLY A 34 -29.31 -0.44 -5.73
CA GLY A 34 -27.87 -0.14 -5.87
C GLY A 34 -27.15 0.54 -4.70
N ILE A 35 -27.40 0.11 -3.45
CA ILE A 35 -26.63 0.47 -2.26
C ILE A 35 -25.18 -0.02 -2.39
N LEU A 36 -24.95 -1.14 -3.09
CA LEU A 36 -23.61 -1.60 -3.48
C LEU A 36 -22.95 -0.74 -4.58
N ASN A 37 -23.74 0.05 -5.31
CA ASN A 37 -23.28 0.92 -6.40
C ASN A 37 -23.22 2.41 -6.01
N GLY A 38 -23.35 2.74 -4.72
CA GLY A 38 -23.10 4.09 -4.20
C GLY A 38 -24.28 5.08 -4.26
N VAL A 39 -25.52 4.62 -4.51
CA VAL A 39 -26.71 5.48 -4.43
C VAL A 39 -27.30 5.40 -3.02
N TYR A 40 -27.21 6.49 -2.27
CA TYR A 40 -27.74 6.59 -0.91
C TYR A 40 -29.25 6.87 -0.91
N PRO A 41 -30.02 6.29 0.04
CA PRO A 41 -31.46 6.50 0.11
C PRO A 41 -31.79 7.96 0.43
N GLY A 42 -32.72 8.57 -0.33
CA GLY A 42 -33.17 9.96 -0.16
C GLY A 42 -34.12 10.21 1.02
N SER A 43 -34.31 9.23 1.92
CA SER A 43 -35.18 9.33 3.09
C SER A 43 -34.37 9.33 4.39
N ALA A 44 -34.73 10.19 5.35
CA ALA A 44 -34.03 10.34 6.62
C ALA A 44 -33.83 9.02 7.41
N PRO A 45 -34.80 8.08 7.44
CA PRO A 45 -34.60 6.78 8.10
C PRO A 45 -33.56 5.88 7.41
N GLY A 46 -33.50 5.93 6.08
CA GLY A 46 -32.53 5.15 5.30
C GLY A 46 -31.08 5.61 5.54
N TYR A 47 -30.87 6.92 5.68
CA TYR A 47 -29.57 7.48 6.00
C TYR A 47 -29.08 7.06 7.39
N LEU A 48 -29.98 7.05 8.38
CA LEU A 48 -29.66 6.61 9.74
C LEU A 48 -29.28 5.13 9.80
N LEU A 49 -29.95 4.27 9.03
CA LEU A 49 -29.61 2.84 8.94
C LEU A 49 -28.22 2.63 8.32
N VAL A 50 -27.88 3.37 7.26
CA VAL A 50 -26.55 3.30 6.63
C VAL A 50 -25.47 3.83 7.57
N MET A 51 -25.73 4.94 8.28
CA MET A 51 -24.79 5.50 9.26
C MET A 51 -24.62 4.57 10.47
N ALA A 52 -25.69 3.98 11.00
CA ALA A 52 -25.63 3.00 12.07
C ALA A 52 -24.85 1.74 11.63
N GLY A 53 -25.06 1.28 10.40
CA GLY A 53 -24.28 0.20 9.79
C GLY A 53 -22.81 0.57 9.63
N TYR A 54 -22.48 1.78 9.17
CA TYR A 54 -21.10 2.26 9.03
C TYR A 54 -20.39 2.43 10.37
N LEU A 55 -21.06 3.02 11.36
CA LEU A 55 -20.54 3.20 12.72
C LEU A 55 -20.41 1.86 13.44
N GLY A 56 -21.37 0.96 13.29
CA GLY A 56 -21.28 -0.42 13.78
C GLY A 56 -20.12 -1.16 13.14
N ARG A 57 -19.97 -1.08 11.81
CA ARG A 57 -18.83 -1.67 11.09
C ARG A 57 -17.50 -1.05 11.52
N ALA A 58 -17.42 0.27 11.70
CA ALA A 58 -16.23 0.95 12.17
C ALA A 58 -15.86 0.61 13.62
N HIS A 59 -16.86 0.39 14.48
CA HIS A 59 -16.67 -0.12 15.84
C HIS A 59 -16.19 -1.57 15.81
N HIS A 60 -16.79 -2.45 15.01
CA HIS A 60 -16.37 -3.85 14.89
C HIS A 60 -15.01 -4.03 14.20
N ILE A 61 -14.65 -3.19 13.22
CA ILE A 61 -13.35 -3.19 12.53
C ILE A 61 -12.21 -2.70 13.44
N LYS A 62 -12.51 -1.86 14.45
CA LYS A 62 -11.51 -1.43 15.45
C LYS A 62 -11.25 -2.47 16.55
N VAL A 63 -12.10 -3.50 16.68
CA VAL A 63 -11.86 -4.59 17.61
C VAL A 63 -11.07 -5.68 16.89
N ASP A 64 -9.77 -5.44 16.68
CA ASP A 64 -8.84 -6.54 16.42
C ASP A 64 -8.88 -7.45 17.65
N PRO A 65 -9.38 -8.70 17.59
CA PRO A 65 -9.49 -9.57 18.77
C PRO A 65 -8.13 -9.90 19.40
N SER A 66 -7.05 -9.66 18.64
CA SER A 66 -5.66 -9.78 19.07
C SER A 66 -5.01 -8.46 19.44
N LEU A 67 -5.67 -7.29 19.38
CA LEU A 67 -5.05 -5.98 19.70
C LEU A 67 -3.70 -5.71 18.99
N GLY A 68 -3.51 -6.26 17.77
CA GLY A 68 -2.23 -6.18 17.06
C GLY A 68 -1.11 -7.05 17.63
N LEU A 69 -1.39 -7.98 18.56
CA LEU A 69 -0.42 -8.93 19.12
C LEU A 69 0.19 -9.81 18.03
N LEU A 70 -0.61 -10.23 17.03
CA LEU A 70 -0.12 -11.02 15.89
C LEU A 70 0.82 -10.22 14.99
N ALA A 71 0.52 -8.94 14.76
CA ALA A 71 1.40 -8.03 14.01
C ALA A 71 2.70 -7.72 14.78
N LYS A 72 2.61 -7.58 16.11
CA LYS A 72 3.76 -7.39 17.00
C LYS A 72 4.65 -8.64 17.03
N LEU A 73 4.05 -9.82 17.12
CA LEU A 73 4.74 -11.11 17.00
C LEU A 73 5.45 -11.23 15.63
N GLY A 74 4.79 -10.82 14.55
CA GLY A 74 5.35 -10.75 13.19
C GLY A 74 6.66 -9.97 13.10
N ASN A 75 6.77 -8.85 13.82
CA ASN A 75 7.98 -8.01 13.84
C ASN A 75 9.12 -8.60 14.69
N HIS A 76 8.83 -9.46 15.67
CA HIS A 76 9.83 -10.07 16.53
C HIS A 76 10.41 -11.37 15.97
N ILE A 77 9.64 -12.11 15.15
CA ILE A 77 10.06 -13.34 14.46
C ILE A 77 11.37 -13.17 13.67
N PRO A 78 11.55 -12.14 12.80
CA PRO A 78 12.80 -11.99 12.05
C PRO A 78 13.98 -11.60 12.94
N ILE A 79 13.74 -10.89 14.05
CA ILE A 79 14.79 -10.47 15.00
C ILE A 79 15.27 -11.69 15.83
N SER A 80 14.34 -12.52 16.32
CA SER A 80 14.66 -13.75 17.04
C SER A 80 15.40 -14.74 16.14
N MET A 81 14.94 -14.90 14.88
CA MET A 81 15.58 -15.77 13.88
C MET A 81 17.03 -15.37 13.62
N ARG A 82 17.30 -14.06 13.43
CA ARG A 82 18.65 -13.52 13.24
C ARG A 82 19.56 -13.77 14.46
N THR A 83 19.00 -13.70 15.67
CA THR A 83 19.74 -13.94 16.91
C THR A 83 20.10 -15.42 17.07
N VAL A 84 19.17 -16.31 16.78
CA VAL A 84 19.40 -17.76 16.78
C VAL A 84 20.44 -18.15 15.73
N LEU A 85 20.35 -17.60 14.52
CA LEU A 85 21.31 -17.88 13.45
C LEU A 85 22.73 -17.40 13.81
N LYS A 86 22.86 -16.22 14.44
CA LYS A 86 24.15 -15.72 14.97
C LYS A 86 24.73 -16.64 16.05
N ALA A 87 23.90 -17.11 16.98
CA ALA A 87 24.33 -18.05 18.02
C ALA A 87 24.71 -19.43 17.44
N LEU A 88 24.00 -19.87 16.40
CA LEU A 88 24.29 -21.14 15.72
C LEU A 88 25.61 -21.06 14.94
N LEU A 89 25.86 -19.95 14.25
CA LEU A 89 27.09 -19.71 13.50
C LEU A 89 28.30 -19.35 14.38
N SER A 90 28.08 -18.77 15.56
CA SER A 90 29.18 -18.48 16.51
C SER A 90 29.79 -19.74 17.12
N TRP A 91 29.10 -20.89 17.02
CA TRP A 91 29.66 -22.17 17.42
C TRP A 91 30.69 -22.67 16.38
N HIS A 92 31.98 -22.58 16.71
CA HIS A 92 33.10 -23.00 15.85
C HIS A 92 33.61 -24.43 16.15
N GLY A 93 32.83 -25.25 16.86
CA GLY A 93 33.20 -26.62 17.20
C GLY A 93 33.30 -27.56 16.00
N TRP A 94 32.67 -27.21 14.88
CA TRP A 94 32.77 -27.93 13.60
C TRP A 94 34.17 -27.82 12.96
N MET A 95 34.91 -26.74 13.23
CA MET A 95 36.23 -26.49 12.63
C MET A 95 37.31 -27.41 13.21
N HIS A 96 37.16 -27.85 14.46
CA HIS A 96 38.10 -28.73 15.14
C HIS A 96 37.80 -30.22 14.91
N ALA A 97 36.75 -30.54 14.15
CA ALA A 97 36.42 -31.92 13.83
C ALA A 97 37.37 -32.44 12.74
N SER A 98 38.02 -33.57 13.01
CA SER A 98 38.90 -34.25 12.06
C SER A 98 38.15 -34.51 10.74
N HIS A 99 38.65 -33.97 9.65
CA HIS A 99 38.07 -34.09 8.31
C HIS A 99 37.97 -35.59 7.96
N GLY A 100 36.74 -36.10 7.78
CA GLY A 100 36.48 -37.49 7.37
C GLY A 100 35.46 -38.27 8.21
N ARG A 101 35.16 -37.88 9.46
CA ARG A 101 34.06 -38.47 10.26
C ARG A 101 33.15 -37.38 10.82
N MET A 102 32.00 -37.19 10.18
CA MET A 102 31.03 -36.17 10.60
C MET A 102 30.30 -36.64 11.87
N SER A 103 30.67 -36.08 13.02
CA SER A 103 30.02 -36.32 14.31
C SER A 103 28.51 -36.01 14.25
N TRP A 104 27.69 -36.78 14.95
CA TRP A 104 26.22 -36.60 14.98
C TRP A 104 25.81 -35.19 15.41
N LYS A 105 26.62 -34.55 16.27
CA LYS A 105 26.44 -33.15 16.70
C LYS A 105 26.54 -32.16 15.53
N ILE A 106 27.45 -32.40 14.59
CA ILE A 106 27.66 -31.56 13.40
C ILE A 106 26.51 -31.78 12.40
N ARG A 107 26.02 -33.02 12.27
CA ARG A 107 24.84 -33.31 11.44
C ARG A 107 23.59 -32.61 11.98
N LEU A 108 23.38 -32.67 13.29
CA LEU A 108 22.29 -31.96 13.97
C LEU A 108 22.41 -30.44 13.79
N TRP A 109 23.62 -29.90 13.96
CA TRP A 109 23.91 -28.49 13.73
C TRP A 109 23.63 -28.05 12.28
N LEU A 110 24.09 -28.80 11.28
CA LEU A 110 23.83 -28.53 9.86
C LEU A 110 22.34 -28.61 9.50
N MET A 111 21.61 -29.55 10.10
CA MET A 111 20.17 -29.70 9.91
C MET A 111 19.42 -28.48 10.46
N LEU A 112 19.75 -28.03 11.67
CA LEU A 112 19.23 -26.79 12.24
C LEU A 112 19.60 -25.59 11.37
N LEU A 113 20.86 -25.48 10.93
CA LEU A 113 21.31 -24.37 10.09
C LEU A 113 20.51 -24.28 8.78
N LYS A 114 20.20 -25.41 8.15
CA LYS A 114 19.38 -25.46 6.93
C LYS A 114 17.93 -25.04 7.16
N ILE A 115 17.31 -25.45 8.27
CA ILE A 115 15.94 -25.03 8.60
C ILE A 115 15.89 -23.52 8.83
N PHE A 116 16.76 -23.01 9.70
CA PHE A 116 16.77 -21.60 10.08
C PHE A 116 17.26 -20.67 8.94
N SER A 117 18.09 -21.15 8.01
CA SER A 117 18.52 -20.37 6.83
C SER A 117 17.55 -20.47 5.66
N GLY A 118 16.89 -21.61 5.45
CA GLY A 118 15.99 -21.86 4.31
C GLY A 118 14.60 -21.22 4.46
N LEU A 119 14.15 -20.98 5.70
CA LEU A 119 12.93 -20.23 5.99
C LEU A 119 13.06 -18.72 5.72
N GLN A 120 14.29 -18.23 5.55
CA GLN A 120 14.59 -16.81 5.37
C GLN A 120 14.90 -16.52 3.90
N THR A 121 13.92 -16.69 3.02
CA THR A 121 14.04 -16.13 1.67
C THR A 121 13.95 -14.61 1.76
N PRO A 122 14.96 -13.85 1.29
CA PRO A 122 14.85 -12.41 1.20
C PRO A 122 13.76 -12.11 0.16
N MET A 123 12.65 -11.52 0.61
CA MET A 123 11.60 -11.01 -0.27
C MET A 123 12.25 -10.08 -1.31
N LEU A 124 11.93 -10.27 -2.60
CA LEU A 124 12.50 -9.52 -3.73
C LEU A 124 12.28 -7.98 -3.65
N TYR A 125 11.46 -7.52 -2.70
CA TYR A 125 11.21 -6.10 -2.39
C TYR A 125 11.85 -5.61 -1.08
N SER A 126 12.64 -6.45 -0.39
CA SER A 126 13.26 -6.10 0.91
C SER A 126 14.19 -4.88 0.82
N PHE A 127 14.73 -4.59 -0.37
CA PHE A 127 15.59 -3.44 -0.63
C PHE A 127 14.88 -2.26 -1.31
N GLN A 128 13.59 -2.38 -1.68
CA GLN A 128 12.85 -1.29 -2.31
C GLN A 128 12.76 -0.06 -1.41
N ASN A 129 12.58 -0.29 -0.11
CA ASN A 129 12.54 0.77 0.91
C ASN A 129 13.93 1.30 1.29
N SER A 130 15.01 0.70 0.78
CA SER A 130 16.39 1.16 0.97
C SER A 130 16.95 1.90 -0.24
N LEU A 131 16.19 1.96 -1.35
CA LEU A 131 16.61 2.71 -2.51
C LEU A 131 16.65 4.21 -2.16
N PRO A 132 17.75 4.90 -2.49
CA PRO A 132 17.85 6.31 -2.21
C PRO A 132 16.75 7.06 -2.95
N HIS A 133 16.07 7.98 -2.26
CA HIS A 133 15.12 8.87 -2.92
C HIS A 133 15.84 9.60 -4.05
N LEU A 134 15.18 9.65 -5.21
CA LEU A 134 15.71 10.34 -6.37
C LEU A 134 15.86 11.83 -6.00
N PHE A 135 16.98 12.44 -6.36
CA PHE A 135 17.26 13.84 -6.02
C PHE A 135 16.61 14.76 -7.06
N VAL A 136 16.02 15.87 -6.60
CA VAL A 136 15.48 16.88 -7.51
C VAL A 136 16.64 17.71 -8.09
N PRO A 137 16.92 17.66 -9.42
CA PRO A 137 18.02 18.40 -10.03
C PRO A 137 17.80 19.90 -9.94
N SER A 138 18.87 20.70 -9.96
CA SER A 138 18.75 22.17 -9.89
C SER A 138 18.12 22.73 -11.17
N VAL A 139 17.31 23.79 -11.03
CA VAL A 139 16.70 24.46 -12.20
C VAL A 139 17.76 24.96 -13.17
N LYS A 140 18.89 25.47 -12.67
CA LYS A 140 19.98 25.98 -13.50
C LYS A 140 20.60 24.90 -14.37
N ASP A 141 20.87 23.73 -13.77
CA ASP A 141 21.48 22.60 -14.49
C ASP A 141 20.50 22.01 -15.51
N THR A 142 19.23 21.90 -15.14
CA THR A 142 18.16 21.42 -16.04
C THR A 142 17.98 22.38 -17.23
N VAL A 143 17.92 23.68 -16.99
CA VAL A 143 17.79 24.71 -18.03
C VAL A 143 19.01 24.69 -18.97
N LYS A 144 20.22 24.58 -18.42
CA LYS A 144 21.44 24.48 -19.21
C LYS A 144 21.43 23.26 -20.12
N ARG A 145 21.18 22.07 -19.57
CA ARG A 145 21.10 20.81 -20.33
C ARG A 145 19.99 20.84 -21.38
N TYR A 146 18.86 21.47 -21.04
CA TYR A 146 17.78 21.69 -21.99
C TYR A 146 18.23 22.53 -23.19
N LEU A 147 18.85 23.69 -22.95
CA LEU A 147 19.33 24.58 -24.01
C LEU A 147 20.43 23.95 -24.87
N GLU A 148 21.27 23.08 -24.28
CA GLU A 148 22.25 22.26 -25.00
C GLU A 148 21.56 21.19 -25.87
N SER A 149 20.52 20.52 -25.35
CA SER A 149 19.80 19.46 -26.07
C SER A 149 19.00 19.96 -27.27
N VAL A 150 18.46 21.18 -27.19
CA VAL A 150 17.65 21.80 -28.25
C VAL A 150 18.48 22.61 -29.24
N ARG A 151 19.75 22.90 -28.93
CA ARG A 151 20.67 23.63 -29.82
C ARG A 151 20.76 23.05 -31.23
N PRO A 152 20.94 21.73 -31.45
CA PRO A 152 21.04 21.18 -32.81
C PRO A 152 19.71 21.17 -33.57
N LEU A 153 18.58 21.43 -32.90
CA LEU A 153 17.24 21.34 -33.47
C LEU A 153 16.67 22.71 -33.89
N LEU A 154 17.32 23.81 -33.49
CA LEU A 154 16.81 25.17 -33.64
C LEU A 154 17.77 26.02 -34.47
N SER A 155 17.21 26.94 -35.25
CA SER A 155 17.99 28.00 -35.89
C SER A 155 18.59 28.95 -34.85
N ASP A 156 19.61 29.72 -35.21
CA ASP A 156 20.29 30.62 -34.28
C ASP A 156 19.36 31.67 -33.65
N GLU A 157 18.41 32.20 -34.41
CA GLU A 157 17.43 33.18 -33.95
C GLU A 157 16.43 32.56 -32.95
N GLU A 158 15.93 31.35 -33.24
CA GLU A 158 15.02 30.63 -32.36
C GLU A 158 15.71 30.20 -31.06
N HIS A 159 16.97 29.78 -31.15
CA HIS A 159 17.78 29.42 -29.99
C HIS A 159 18.01 30.63 -29.08
N GLN A 160 18.30 31.81 -29.65
CA GLN A 160 18.49 33.04 -28.88
C GLN A 160 17.21 33.46 -28.16
N ARG A 161 16.05 33.35 -28.83
CA ARG A 161 14.75 33.58 -28.19
C ARG A 161 14.50 32.61 -27.04
N MET A 162 14.80 31.33 -27.25
CA MET A 162 14.68 30.27 -26.23
C MET A 162 15.58 30.50 -25.03
N GLN A 163 16.82 30.98 -25.22
CA GLN A 163 17.70 31.37 -24.11
C GLN A 163 17.08 32.49 -23.27
N GLY A 164 16.48 33.51 -23.90
CA GLY A 164 15.80 34.60 -23.20
C GLY A 164 14.65 34.10 -22.33
N LEU A 165 13.78 33.23 -22.88
CA LEU A 165 12.68 32.62 -22.14
C LEU A 165 13.15 31.73 -21.00
N ALA A 166 14.22 30.96 -21.22
CA ALA A 166 14.79 30.08 -20.22
C ALA A 166 15.40 30.86 -19.03
N LEU A 167 16.05 32.00 -19.31
CA LEU A 167 16.57 32.90 -18.28
C LEU A 167 15.45 33.57 -17.48
N ASP A 168 14.36 33.96 -18.15
CA ASP A 168 13.19 34.53 -17.48
C ASP A 168 12.50 33.50 -16.57
N PHE A 169 12.33 32.27 -17.07
CA PHE A 169 11.84 31.15 -16.27
C PHE A 169 12.73 30.90 -15.05
N GLN A 170 14.06 30.87 -15.22
CA GLN A 170 15.00 30.62 -14.14
C GLN A 170 14.92 31.70 -13.04
N LYS A 171 14.66 32.96 -13.39
CA LYS A 171 14.55 34.07 -12.42
C LYS A 171 13.20 34.12 -11.72
N ASN A 172 12.11 33.83 -12.45
CA ASN A 172 10.75 34.03 -11.95
C ASN A 172 10.10 32.75 -11.43
N LEU A 173 9.71 31.85 -12.34
CA LEU A 173 8.87 30.69 -12.04
C LEU A 173 9.68 29.50 -11.47
N GLY A 174 10.92 29.34 -11.94
CA GLY A 174 11.81 28.24 -11.60
C GLY A 174 11.98 28.03 -10.09
N PRO A 175 12.31 29.05 -9.28
CA PRO A 175 12.49 28.89 -7.84
C PRO A 175 11.23 28.41 -7.11
N LYS A 176 10.05 28.90 -7.50
CA LYS A 176 8.76 28.48 -6.92
C LYS A 176 8.45 27.03 -7.25
N LEU A 177 8.61 26.63 -8.51
CA LEU A 177 8.38 25.25 -8.95
C LEU A 177 9.39 24.28 -8.33
N GLN A 178 10.66 24.69 -8.22
CA GLN A 178 11.69 23.90 -7.54
C GLN A 178 11.35 23.69 -6.07
N TRP A 179 10.81 24.71 -5.40
CA TRP A 179 10.34 24.58 -4.03
C TRP A 179 9.22 23.55 -3.91
N TYR A 180 8.21 23.61 -4.79
CA TYR A 180 7.13 22.60 -4.84
C TYR A 180 7.65 21.19 -5.14
N LEU A 181 8.60 21.04 -6.06
CA LEU A 181 9.19 19.73 -6.40
C LEU A 181 10.00 19.14 -5.25
N LYS A 182 10.79 19.97 -4.56
CA LYS A 182 11.48 19.55 -3.33
C LYS A 182 10.50 19.12 -2.26
N LEU A 183 9.44 19.90 -2.07
CA LEU A 183 8.40 19.60 -1.11
C LEU A 183 7.68 18.28 -1.48
N LYS A 184 7.37 18.07 -2.77
CA LYS A 184 6.80 16.81 -3.28
C LYS A 184 7.72 15.60 -3.06
N SER A 185 9.03 15.78 -3.23
CA SER A 185 10.02 14.71 -3.02
C SER A 185 10.13 14.22 -1.57
N TRP A 186 9.56 14.95 -0.61
CA TRP A 186 9.57 14.55 0.81
C TRP A 186 8.46 13.58 1.18
N TRP A 187 7.33 13.61 0.48
CA TRP A 187 6.17 12.76 0.80
C TRP A 187 5.82 11.75 -0.29
N ALA A 188 6.33 11.94 -1.51
CA ALA A 188 6.08 11.01 -2.59
C ALA A 188 7.18 9.95 -2.63
N THR A 189 6.79 8.68 -2.76
CA THR A 189 7.72 7.57 -3.01
C THR A 189 8.46 7.74 -4.34
N ASN A 190 7.90 8.55 -5.25
CA ASN A 190 8.50 9.00 -6.51
C ASN A 190 7.91 10.38 -6.86
N TYR A 191 8.74 11.39 -7.15
CA TYR A 191 8.31 12.80 -7.29
C TYR A 191 7.90 13.17 -8.71
#